data_AF-A0AAD5KU55-F1
#
_entry.id   AF-A0AAD5KU55-F1
#
_cell.length_a   1.000
_cell.length_b   1.000
_cell.length_c   1.000
_cell.angle_alpha   90.00
_cell.angle_beta   90.00
_cell.angle_gamma   90.00
#
_symmetry.space_group_name_H-M   'P 1'
#
loop_
_entity.id
_entity.type
_entity.pdbx_description
1 polymer ?
#
loop_
_entity_poly.entity_id
_entity_poly.type
_entity_poly.pdbx_seq_one_letter_code
_entity_poly.pdbx_strand_id
1 'polypeptide(L)'
;MHSLIRKMSVAMPLTESLMSQRTICTNIRFPTFLQVSSPLLAEPLKKKKKMDPQIIKAREERRRKRIEKSIKKLEKNAKQLKPIEEIDWPISLQKQKSLRERTETVSQPQQMQEILKAWRSYKYQQSLQEMKMIDRISSSQLHALEQLRTISEDLYIKAIQMDDSLLPFTAVGPSNTPPIVGYDILDGEYIDETPKWK
;
A
#
# COMPACT_ATOMS: atom_id res chain seq x y z
N MET A 1 -22.08 -9.23 49.04
CA MET A 1 -21.21 -10.42 48.97
C MET A 1 -19.76 -9.95 48.89
N HIS A 2 -18.97 -10.24 49.94
CA HIS A 2 -17.50 -10.08 50.01
C HIS A 2 -16.82 -10.92 48.91
N SER A 3 -15.60 -10.65 48.40
CA SER A 3 -14.33 -10.43 49.12
C SER A 3 -13.20 -9.88 48.22
N LEU A 4 -12.31 -9.10 48.84
CA LEU A 4 -10.99 -8.66 48.40
C LEU A 4 -9.91 -9.75 48.59
N ILE A 5 -8.91 -9.85 47.70
CA ILE A 5 -7.59 -10.48 47.94
C ILE A 5 -6.54 -9.65 47.15
N ARG A 6 -5.81 -8.70 47.74
CA ARG A 6 -4.59 -8.74 48.59
C ARG A 6 -3.27 -8.95 47.81
N LYS A 7 -2.52 -7.85 47.66
CA LYS A 7 -1.09 -7.79 47.28
C LYS A 7 -0.20 -8.07 48.51
N MET A 8 0.93 -8.74 48.31
CA MET A 8 2.07 -8.85 49.26
C MET A 8 3.34 -8.59 48.41
N SER A 9 4.26 -7.65 48.65
CA SER A 9 4.95 -7.10 49.84
C SER A 9 5.95 -8.05 50.50
N VAL A 10 7.13 -7.46 50.82
CA VAL A 10 8.25 -7.83 51.74
C VAL A 10 9.57 -7.85 50.95
N ALA A 11 10.44 -6.82 50.98
CA ALA A 11 11.27 -6.22 52.05
C ALA A 11 12.57 -7.02 52.39
N MET A 12 13.71 -6.31 52.38
CA MET A 12 15.11 -6.70 52.74
C MET A 12 15.23 -7.08 54.26
N PRO A 13 16.41 -7.20 54.94
CA PRO A 13 17.86 -7.16 54.61
C PRO A 13 18.71 -8.22 55.39
N LEU A 14 20.02 -7.92 55.62
CA LEU A 14 21.02 -8.48 56.57
C LEU A 14 22.01 -9.47 55.95
N THR A 15 23.30 -9.15 55.75
CA THR A 15 24.44 -8.91 56.69
C THR A 15 24.71 -10.06 57.65
N GLU A 16 25.95 -10.56 57.56
CA GLU A 16 26.80 -11.26 58.56
C GLU A 16 27.53 -12.41 57.85
N SER A 17 28.74 -12.82 58.19
CA SER A 17 29.79 -12.38 59.10
C SER A 17 30.95 -13.39 58.90
N LEU A 18 32.11 -13.05 59.44
CA LEU A 18 33.38 -13.75 59.45
C LEU A 18 33.30 -15.28 59.53
N MET A 19 34.26 -15.94 58.86
CA MET A 19 35.32 -16.76 59.47
C MET A 19 36.00 -17.60 58.38
N SER A 20 37.32 -17.45 58.21
CA SER A 20 38.31 -18.50 58.54
C SER A 20 38.54 -19.43 57.35
N GLN A 21 39.74 -19.76 56.86
CA GLN A 21 41.07 -19.84 57.44
C GLN A 21 42.09 -19.57 56.32
N ARG A 22 43.26 -19.07 56.70
CA ARG A 22 44.47 -19.18 55.87
C ARG A 22 44.81 -20.66 55.74
N THR A 23 44.55 -21.28 54.61
CA THR A 23 45.15 -22.58 54.25
C THR A 23 46.36 -22.32 53.36
N ILE A 24 47.52 -22.13 53.99
CA ILE A 24 48.80 -22.34 53.31
C ILE A 24 48.95 -23.86 53.20
N CYS A 25 48.53 -24.42 52.07
CA CYS A 25 48.82 -25.82 51.76
C CYS A 25 50.18 -25.90 51.05
N THR A 26 51.24 -26.23 51.78
CA THR A 26 52.51 -26.71 51.20
C THR A 26 52.35 -28.17 50.81
N ASN A 27 51.66 -28.45 49.71
CA ASN A 27 51.64 -29.80 49.15
C ASN A 27 52.70 -29.91 48.04
N ILE A 28 53.85 -30.50 48.38
CA ILE A 28 55.12 -30.53 47.63
C ILE A 28 55.08 -31.52 46.44
N ARG A 29 53.90 -31.92 45.92
CA ARG A 29 53.83 -33.07 45.00
C ARG A 29 53.40 -32.83 43.55
N PHE A 30 53.18 -31.59 43.12
CA PHE A 30 52.99 -31.28 41.70
C PHE A 30 53.59 -29.91 41.34
N PRO A 31 54.44 -29.78 40.31
CA PRO A 31 54.88 -28.48 39.81
C PRO A 31 53.72 -27.87 39.02
N THR A 32 52.79 -27.21 39.69
CA THR A 32 51.84 -26.33 39.01
C THR A 32 52.65 -25.17 38.43
N PHE A 33 52.79 -25.14 37.11
CA PHE A 33 53.25 -23.99 36.34
C PHE A 33 52.23 -22.85 36.47
N LEU A 34 52.13 -22.25 37.66
CA LEU A 34 51.45 -20.99 37.87
C LEU A 34 52.36 -19.91 37.29
N GLN A 35 52.17 -19.62 36.01
CA GLN A 35 52.63 -18.35 35.46
C GLN A 35 51.71 -17.26 36.01
N VAL A 36 52.12 -16.68 37.14
CA VAL A 36 51.51 -15.44 37.63
C VAL A 36 51.96 -14.36 36.66
N SER A 37 51.13 -14.05 35.66
CA SER A 37 51.35 -12.83 34.88
C SER A 37 51.35 -11.66 35.85
N SER A 38 52.25 -10.69 35.62
CA SER A 38 52.33 -9.49 36.44
C SER A 38 50.92 -8.89 36.58
N PRO A 39 50.42 -8.61 37.81
CA PRO A 39 49.13 -7.96 37.96
C PRO A 39 49.22 -6.61 37.25
N LEU A 40 48.54 -6.51 36.10
CA LEU A 40 48.29 -5.21 35.49
C LEU A 40 47.42 -4.47 36.50
N LEU A 41 48.05 -3.64 37.32
CA LEU A 41 47.44 -2.69 38.26
C LEU A 41 46.69 -1.60 37.48
N ALA A 42 45.81 -2.01 36.56
CA ALA A 42 44.95 -1.09 35.84
C ALA A 42 44.02 -0.45 36.85
N GLU A 43 44.06 0.88 36.91
CA GLU A 43 43.14 1.67 37.73
C GLU A 43 41.69 1.24 37.45
N PRO A 44 40.83 1.14 38.48
CA PRO A 44 39.43 0.79 38.26
C PRO A 44 38.80 1.73 37.22
N LEU A 45 38.08 1.16 36.26
CA LEU A 45 37.60 1.85 35.07
C LEU A 45 36.84 3.13 35.47
N LYS A 46 37.34 4.29 35.04
CA LYS A 46 36.74 5.60 35.39
C LYS A 46 35.25 5.59 35.04
N LYS A 47 34.40 5.94 36.02
CA LYS A 47 32.95 6.01 35.85
C LYS A 47 32.63 6.93 34.67
N LYS A 48 31.89 6.43 33.67
CA LYS A 48 31.49 7.23 32.51
C LYS A 48 30.73 8.48 32.99
N LYS A 49 31.25 9.66 32.62
CA LYS A 49 30.62 10.93 32.97
C LYS A 49 29.26 11.04 32.26
N LYS A 50 28.23 11.48 33.00
CA LYS A 50 26.93 11.80 32.42
C LYS A 50 27.13 13.00 31.48
N MET A 51 26.62 12.90 30.26
CA MET A 51 26.72 14.01 29.30
C MET A 51 25.87 15.19 29.76
N ASP A 52 26.30 16.40 29.40
CA ASP A 52 25.58 17.62 29.72
C ASP A 52 24.15 17.60 29.15
N PRO A 53 23.16 18.09 29.91
CA PRO A 53 21.75 18.05 29.49
C PRO A 53 21.48 18.82 28.20
N GLN A 54 22.25 19.89 27.93
CA GLN A 54 22.16 20.66 26.68
C GLN A 54 22.64 19.84 25.46
N ILE A 55 23.67 19.01 25.62
CA ILE A 55 24.19 18.15 24.54
C ILE A 55 23.16 17.06 24.21
N ILE A 56 22.46 16.53 25.21
CA ILE A 56 21.39 15.53 25.03
C ILE A 56 20.21 16.17 24.25
N LYS A 57 19.73 17.34 24.68
CA LYS A 57 18.66 18.07 23.98
C LYS A 57 19.03 18.40 22.53
N ALA A 58 20.26 18.87 22.30
CA ALA A 58 20.74 19.16 20.95
C ALA A 58 20.81 17.90 20.06
N ARG A 59 21.19 16.74 20.62
CA ARG A 59 21.18 15.46 19.90
C ARG A 59 19.76 15.01 19.55
N GLU A 60 18.82 15.16 20.48
CA GLU A 60 17.40 14.86 20.27
C GLU A 60 16.78 15.77 19.21
N GLU A 61 17.03 17.07 19.27
CA GLU A 61 16.52 18.03 18.28
C GLU A 61 17.08 17.75 16.88
N ARG A 62 18.38 17.41 16.77
CA ARG A 62 18.98 16.95 15.51
C ARG A 62 18.38 15.65 15.01
N ARG A 63 17.96 14.73 15.90
CA ARG A 63 17.28 13.49 15.52
C ARG A 63 15.86 13.78 15.04
N ARG A 64 15.12 14.64 15.74
CA ARG A 64 13.77 15.10 15.38
C ARG A 64 13.76 15.78 14.00
N LYS A 65 14.65 16.74 13.76
CA LYS A 65 14.76 17.43 12.46
C LYS A 65 15.12 16.49 11.31
N ARG A 66 15.94 15.46 11.57
CA ARG A 66 16.26 14.42 10.56
C ARG A 66 15.04 13.59 10.21
N ILE A 67 14.30 13.14 11.22
CA ILE A 67 13.06 12.37 11.04
C ILE A 67 12.02 13.22 10.31
N GLU A 68 11.82 14.47 10.71
CA GLU A 68 10.88 15.39 10.05
C GLU A 68 11.22 15.61 8.57
N LYS A 69 12.50 15.82 8.24
CA LYS A 69 12.94 15.93 6.84
C LYS A 69 12.72 14.64 6.06
N SER A 70 12.92 13.47 6.68
CA SER A 70 12.67 12.18 6.03
C SER A 70 11.18 11.97 5.76
N ILE A 71 10.32 12.32 6.71
CA ILE A 71 8.86 12.28 6.56
C ILE A 71 8.43 13.19 5.41
N LYS A 72 8.89 14.45 5.38
CA LYS A 72 8.58 15.40 4.29
C LYS A 72 9.02 14.87 2.91
N LYS A 73 10.12 14.12 2.82
CA LYS A 73 10.57 13.49 1.57
C LYS A 73 9.67 12.32 1.16
N LEU A 74 9.29 11.47 2.12
CA LEU A 74 8.39 10.34 1.89
C LEU A 74 6.98 10.82 1.50
N GLU A 75 6.46 11.84 2.16
CA GLU A 75 5.18 12.48 1.81
C GLU A 75 5.19 13.07 0.40
N LYS A 76 6.33 13.63 -0.04
CA LYS A 76 6.48 14.15 -1.39
C LYS A 76 6.53 13.03 -2.43
N ASN A 77 7.24 11.92 -2.15
CA ASN A 77 7.30 10.77 -3.04
C ASN A 77 5.93 10.07 -3.14
N ALA A 78 5.22 9.86 -2.02
CA ALA A 78 3.90 9.21 -2.02
C ALA A 78 2.84 9.92 -2.88
N LYS A 79 3.03 11.22 -3.18
CA LYS A 79 2.16 12.00 -4.06
C LYS A 79 2.54 11.91 -5.55
N GLN A 80 3.71 11.36 -5.88
CA GLN A 80 4.13 11.18 -7.26
C GLN A 80 3.36 9.99 -7.84
N LEU A 81 2.56 10.25 -8.86
CA LEU A 81 1.82 9.22 -9.58
C LEU A 81 2.79 8.38 -10.40
N LYS A 82 2.47 7.09 -10.55
CA LYS A 82 3.17 6.22 -11.50
C LYS A 82 2.94 6.74 -12.92
N PRO A 83 3.97 6.71 -13.80
CA PRO A 83 3.77 7.06 -15.19
C PRO A 83 2.82 6.06 -15.88
N ILE A 84 2.09 6.54 -16.89
CA ILE A 84 1.14 5.74 -17.66
C ILE A 84 1.79 5.35 -18.99
N GLU A 85 2.24 4.10 -19.08
CA GLU A 85 3.02 3.60 -20.22
C GLU A 85 2.27 3.64 -21.55
N GLU A 86 0.93 3.51 -21.53
CA GLU A 86 0.10 3.53 -22.74
C GLU A 86 -0.02 4.91 -23.39
N ILE A 87 0.17 5.98 -22.60
CA ILE A 87 0.06 7.36 -23.09
C ILE A 87 1.39 7.80 -23.72
N ASP A 88 2.50 7.39 -23.13
CA ASP A 88 3.83 7.84 -23.54
C ASP A 88 4.38 6.99 -24.69
N TRP A 89 4.78 7.65 -25.76
CA TRP A 89 5.43 6.98 -26.89
C TRP A 89 6.88 6.56 -26.51
N PRO A 90 7.27 5.29 -26.69
CA PRO A 90 8.60 4.83 -26.32
C PRO A 90 9.70 5.47 -27.18
N ILE A 91 10.76 5.93 -26.52
CA ILE A 91 11.88 6.66 -27.14
C ILE A 91 12.54 5.85 -28.27
N SER A 92 12.56 4.52 -28.16
CA SER A 92 13.10 3.62 -29.19
C SER A 92 12.37 3.76 -30.53
N LEU A 93 11.04 3.87 -30.50
CA LEU A 93 10.22 4.03 -31.70
C LEU A 93 10.35 5.44 -32.29
N GLN A 94 10.52 6.46 -31.45
CA GLN A 94 10.75 7.85 -31.90
C GLN A 94 12.01 7.95 -32.76
N LYS A 95 13.10 7.31 -32.32
CA LYS A 95 14.38 7.29 -33.04
C LYS A 95 14.31 6.55 -34.38
N GLN A 96 13.43 5.55 -34.49
CA GLN A 96 13.28 4.72 -35.70
C GLN A 96 12.18 5.21 -36.64
N LYS A 97 11.58 6.38 -36.38
CA LYS A 97 10.45 6.93 -37.14
C LYS A 97 10.73 6.94 -38.65
N SER A 98 11.85 7.51 -39.07
CA SER A 98 12.23 7.61 -40.49
C SER A 98 12.42 6.26 -41.20
N LEU A 99 12.76 5.20 -40.46
CA LEU A 99 12.95 3.85 -41.00
C LEU A 99 11.63 3.06 -41.08
N ARG A 100 10.67 3.40 -40.24
CA ARG A 100 9.40 2.66 -40.07
C ARG A 100 8.21 3.34 -40.77
N GLU A 101 8.35 4.60 -41.13
CA GLU A 101 7.31 5.33 -41.85
C GLU A 101 7.04 4.68 -43.20
N ARG A 102 5.78 4.30 -43.41
CA ARG A 102 5.30 3.81 -44.70
C ARG A 102 4.84 5.01 -45.52
N THR A 103 5.13 5.01 -46.82
CA THR A 103 4.63 6.02 -47.74
C THR A 103 3.10 5.94 -47.81
N GLU A 104 2.43 7.08 -47.59
CA GLU A 104 0.98 7.16 -47.67
C GLU A 104 0.50 6.93 -49.11
N THR A 105 -0.26 5.86 -49.34
CA THR A 105 -1.00 5.67 -50.58
C THR A 105 -2.37 6.30 -50.43
N VAL A 106 -2.56 7.49 -51.00
CA VAL A 106 -3.86 8.19 -50.95
C VAL A 106 -4.85 7.44 -51.84
N SER A 107 -5.64 6.56 -51.23
CA SER A 107 -6.79 5.94 -51.88
C SER A 107 -8.01 6.87 -51.81
N GLN A 108 -8.65 7.06 -52.96
CA GLN A 108 -9.93 7.76 -53.21
C GLN A 108 -10.51 8.58 -52.03
N PRO A 109 -10.08 9.84 -51.84
CA PRO A 109 -10.48 10.66 -50.69
C PRO A 109 -11.98 10.97 -50.64
N GLN A 110 -12.68 10.95 -51.78
CA GLN A 110 -14.11 11.24 -51.88
C GLN A 110 -14.96 10.16 -51.18
N GLN A 111 -14.68 8.87 -51.41
CA GLN A 111 -15.41 7.77 -50.78
C GLN A 111 -15.23 7.77 -49.26
N MET A 112 -14.02 8.09 -48.77
CA MET A 112 -13.77 8.22 -47.33
C MET A 112 -14.58 9.36 -46.71
N GLN A 113 -14.66 10.51 -47.37
CA GLN A 113 -15.48 11.63 -46.87
C GLN A 113 -16.96 11.29 -46.80
N GLU A 114 -17.50 10.55 -47.76
CA GLU A 114 -18.89 10.09 -47.76
C GLU A 114 -19.16 9.13 -46.61
N ILE A 115 -18.28 8.15 -46.38
CA ILE A 115 -18.38 7.21 -45.26
C ILE A 115 -18.34 7.97 -43.92
N LEU A 116 -17.45 8.94 -43.76
CA LEU A 116 -17.38 9.74 -42.54
C LEU A 116 -18.65 10.57 -42.29
N LYS A 117 -19.24 11.14 -43.35
CA LYS A 117 -20.53 11.85 -43.25
C LYS A 117 -21.65 10.90 -42.83
N ALA A 118 -21.73 9.71 -43.44
CA ALA A 118 -22.72 8.70 -43.08
C ALA A 118 -22.53 8.22 -41.63
N TRP A 119 -21.29 7.98 -41.22
CA TRP A 119 -20.95 7.57 -39.85
C TRP A 119 -21.34 8.62 -38.82
N ARG A 120 -21.08 9.90 -39.10
CA ARG A 120 -21.50 11.01 -38.24
C ARG A 120 -23.01 11.03 -38.05
N SER A 121 -23.77 10.92 -39.14
CA SER A 121 -25.23 10.89 -39.09
C SER A 121 -25.75 9.69 -38.30
N TYR A 122 -25.16 8.51 -38.51
CA TYR A 122 -25.50 7.29 -37.78
C TYR A 122 -25.24 7.44 -36.28
N LYS A 123 -24.05 7.90 -35.88
CA LYS A 123 -23.71 8.11 -34.46
C LYS A 123 -24.58 9.16 -33.78
N TYR A 124 -24.95 10.20 -34.50
CA TYR A 124 -25.91 11.18 -34.01
C TYR A 124 -27.29 10.57 -33.75
N GLN A 125 -27.81 9.77 -34.69
CA GLN A 125 -29.08 9.07 -34.51
C GLN A 125 -29.04 8.06 -33.35
N GLN A 126 -27.96 7.30 -33.22
CA GLN A 126 -27.74 6.38 -32.10
C GLN A 126 -27.81 7.13 -30.76
N SER A 127 -27.07 8.23 -30.63
CA SER A 127 -27.06 9.04 -29.40
C SER A 127 -28.43 9.64 -29.07
N LEU A 128 -29.17 10.12 -30.08
CA LEU A 128 -30.53 10.61 -29.88
C LEU A 128 -31.49 9.52 -29.39
N GLN A 129 -31.35 8.29 -29.89
CA GLN A 129 -32.17 7.16 -29.45
C GLN A 129 -31.84 6.76 -28.01
N GLU A 130 -30.55 6.70 -27.65
CA GLU A 130 -30.08 6.43 -26.30
C GLU A 130 -30.60 7.47 -25.30
N MET A 131 -30.51 8.77 -25.64
CA MET A 131 -31.04 9.85 -24.80
C MET A 131 -32.55 9.71 -24.61
N LYS A 132 -33.31 9.50 -25.69
CA LYS A 132 -34.77 9.27 -25.59
C LYS A 132 -35.12 8.05 -24.74
N MET A 133 -34.32 7.00 -24.79
CA MET A 133 -34.52 5.80 -23.97
C MET A 133 -34.30 6.10 -22.49
N ILE A 134 -33.21 6.82 -22.15
CA ILE A 134 -32.93 7.24 -20.78
C ILE A 134 -34.05 8.13 -20.24
N ASP A 135 -34.53 9.09 -21.03
CA ASP A 135 -35.64 9.98 -20.63
C ASP A 135 -36.94 9.20 -20.36
N ARG A 136 -37.24 8.19 -21.19
CA ARG A 136 -38.39 7.29 -20.98
C ARG A 136 -38.25 6.46 -19.71
N ILE A 137 -37.07 5.90 -19.46
CA ILE A 137 -36.81 5.12 -18.23
C ILE A 137 -36.95 6.03 -17.01
N SER A 138 -36.33 7.20 -17.03
CA SER A 138 -36.40 8.18 -15.94
C SER A 138 -37.82 8.66 -15.67
N SER A 139 -38.56 9.07 -16.72
CA SER A 139 -39.97 9.47 -16.57
C SER A 139 -40.85 8.34 -16.03
N SER A 140 -40.64 7.09 -16.48
CA SER A 140 -41.38 5.94 -15.95
C SER A 140 -41.07 5.65 -14.48
N GLN A 141 -39.80 5.80 -14.07
CA GLN A 141 -39.37 5.63 -12.69
C GLN A 141 -39.99 6.71 -11.79
N LEU A 142 -39.95 7.99 -12.21
CA LEU A 142 -40.57 9.09 -11.47
C LEU A 142 -42.07 8.88 -11.32
N HIS A 143 -42.76 8.55 -12.40
CA HIS A 143 -44.19 8.27 -12.36
C HIS A 143 -44.52 7.11 -11.41
N ALA A 144 -43.74 6.03 -11.45
CA ALA A 144 -43.92 4.90 -10.53
C ALA A 144 -43.73 5.31 -9.06
N LEU A 145 -42.77 6.19 -8.77
CA LEU A 145 -42.55 6.72 -7.41
C LEU A 145 -43.68 7.65 -6.93
N GLU A 146 -44.24 8.47 -7.83
CA GLU A 146 -45.41 9.29 -7.52
C GLU A 146 -46.62 8.43 -7.17
N GLN A 147 -46.90 7.39 -7.97
CA GLN A 147 -47.97 6.43 -7.68
C GLN A 147 -47.70 5.64 -6.39
N LEU A 148 -46.44 5.27 -6.12
CA LEU A 148 -46.10 4.60 -4.87
C LEU A 148 -46.37 5.49 -3.66
N ARG A 149 -46.08 6.79 -3.76
CA ARG A 149 -46.31 7.76 -2.69
C ARG A 149 -47.80 7.96 -2.40
N THR A 150 -48.67 7.97 -3.42
CA THR A 150 -50.12 8.11 -3.22
C THR A 150 -50.72 6.88 -2.54
N ILE A 151 -50.15 5.69 -2.77
CA ILE A 151 -50.60 4.43 -2.15
C ILE A 151 -50.05 4.28 -0.73
N SER A 152 -48.75 4.53 -0.53
CA SER A 152 -48.07 4.34 0.76
C SER A 152 -46.77 5.15 0.87
N GLU A 153 -46.72 6.04 1.86
CA GLU A 153 -45.54 6.87 2.11
C GLU A 153 -44.35 6.07 2.68
N ASP A 154 -44.61 5.06 3.52
CA ASP A 154 -43.57 4.22 4.13
C ASP A 154 -42.73 3.46 3.09
N LEU A 155 -43.36 2.94 2.03
CA LEU A 155 -42.65 2.24 0.95
C LEU A 155 -41.87 3.22 0.09
N TYR A 156 -42.41 4.42 -0.15
CA TYR A 156 -41.71 5.47 -0.87
C TYR A 156 -40.40 5.88 -0.17
N ILE A 157 -40.43 6.07 1.15
CA ILE A 157 -39.24 6.40 1.94
C ILE A 157 -38.19 5.30 1.81
N LYS A 158 -38.59 4.03 1.88
CA LYS A 158 -37.68 2.89 1.71
C LYS A 158 -37.10 2.80 0.30
N ALA A 159 -37.91 3.04 -0.73
CA ALA A 159 -37.49 2.93 -2.13
C ALA A 159 -36.47 4.00 -2.56
N ILE A 160 -36.45 5.16 -1.89
CA ILE A 160 -35.51 6.25 -2.19
C ILE A 160 -34.16 6.08 -1.49
N GLN A 161 -34.09 5.24 -0.47
CA GLN A 161 -32.83 5.00 0.23
C GLN A 161 -31.81 4.39 -0.73
N MET A 162 -30.57 4.89 -0.65
CA MET A 162 -29.44 4.33 -1.40
C MET A 162 -29.15 2.93 -0.89
N ASP A 163 -28.97 1.98 -1.80
CA ASP A 163 -28.58 0.62 -1.46
C ASP A 163 -27.05 0.51 -1.44
N ASP A 164 -26.49 0.38 -0.24
CA ASP A 164 -25.05 0.23 -0.03
C ASP A 164 -24.49 -1.05 -0.66
N SER A 165 -25.34 -2.06 -0.95
CA SER A 165 -24.91 -3.31 -1.58
C SER A 165 -24.58 -3.18 -3.07
N LEU A 166 -24.97 -2.07 -3.70
CA LEU A 166 -24.66 -1.79 -5.11
C LEU A 166 -23.17 -1.52 -5.35
N LEU A 167 -22.39 -1.22 -4.30
CA LEU A 167 -20.96 -0.94 -4.41
C LEU A 167 -20.14 -1.97 -3.61
N PRO A 168 -19.14 -2.63 -4.22
CA PRO A 168 -18.60 -2.45 -5.57
C PRO A 168 -19.37 -3.22 -6.66
N PHE A 169 -19.78 -2.52 -7.72
CA PHE A 169 -20.37 -3.14 -8.91
C PHE A 169 -19.27 -3.61 -9.89
N THR A 170 -19.30 -4.88 -10.29
CA THR A 170 -18.40 -5.45 -11.29
C THR A 170 -19.21 -6.06 -12.44
N ALA A 171 -18.94 -5.62 -13.67
CA ALA A 171 -19.52 -6.19 -14.88
C ALA A 171 -18.41 -6.49 -15.91
N VAL A 172 -18.51 -7.63 -16.56
CA VAL A 172 -17.61 -8.03 -17.65
C VAL A 172 -18.33 -7.74 -18.97
N GLY A 173 -17.61 -7.14 -19.93
CA GLY A 173 -18.15 -6.87 -21.26
C GLY A 173 -18.47 -8.17 -22.03
N PRO A 174 -19.32 -8.09 -23.06
CA PRO A 174 -19.62 -9.25 -23.90
C PRO A 174 -18.36 -9.72 -24.64
N SER A 175 -18.17 -11.04 -24.73
CA SER A 175 -17.11 -11.63 -25.56
C SER A 175 -17.54 -11.71 -27.04
N ASN A 176 -16.58 -11.67 -27.96
CA ASN A 176 -16.85 -11.82 -29.40
C ASN A 176 -17.51 -13.18 -29.71
N THR A 177 -17.10 -14.22 -29.00
CA THR A 177 -17.63 -15.57 -29.09
C THR A 177 -18.05 -16.06 -27.69
N PRO A 178 -19.15 -16.81 -27.57
CA PRO A 178 -19.54 -17.40 -26.30
C PRO A 178 -18.51 -18.47 -25.85
N PRO A 179 -18.38 -18.73 -24.54
CA PRO A 179 -17.46 -19.74 -24.04
C PRO A 179 -17.88 -21.15 -24.48
N ILE A 180 -16.89 -21.97 -24.83
CA ILE A 180 -17.10 -23.38 -25.17
C ILE A 180 -17.16 -24.17 -23.86
N VAL A 181 -18.22 -24.96 -23.67
CA VAL A 181 -18.41 -25.79 -22.47
C VAL A 181 -17.41 -26.94 -22.48
N GLY A 182 -16.66 -27.11 -21.39
CA GLY A 182 -15.69 -28.20 -21.25
C GLY A 182 -14.40 -28.03 -22.07
N TYR A 183 -14.04 -26.78 -22.42
CA TYR A 183 -12.75 -26.51 -23.03
C TYR A 183 -11.63 -26.64 -21.99
N ASP A 184 -10.79 -27.66 -22.15
CA ASP A 184 -9.59 -27.85 -21.34
C ASP A 184 -8.53 -26.83 -21.76
N ILE A 185 -8.26 -25.89 -20.88
CA ILE A 185 -7.22 -24.87 -21.07
C ILE A 185 -5.86 -25.56 -20.98
N LEU A 186 -4.94 -25.23 -21.88
CA LEU A 186 -3.57 -25.71 -21.82
C LEU A 186 -2.87 -25.15 -20.57
N ASP A 187 -2.11 -26.01 -19.90
CA ASP A 187 -1.36 -25.61 -18.71
C ASP A 187 -0.24 -24.61 -19.08
N GLY A 188 -0.04 -23.60 -18.24
CA GLY A 188 0.90 -22.52 -18.48
C GLY A 188 1.09 -21.64 -17.25
N GLU A 189 2.32 -21.15 -17.06
CA GLU A 189 2.67 -20.26 -15.95
C GLU A 189 2.45 -18.80 -16.35
N TYR A 190 1.72 -18.05 -15.51
CA TYR A 190 1.62 -16.59 -15.64
C TYR A 190 2.75 -15.91 -14.86
N ILE A 191 3.63 -15.20 -15.57
CA ILE A 191 4.69 -14.38 -14.98
C ILE A 191 4.28 -12.91 -15.09
N ASP A 192 4.12 -12.25 -13.95
CA ASP A 192 3.83 -10.82 -13.88
C ASP A 192 5.11 -10.01 -14.15
N GLU A 193 5.19 -9.41 -15.34
CA GLU A 193 6.29 -8.54 -15.78
C GLU A 193 6.03 -7.05 -15.48
N THR A 194 5.02 -6.71 -14.66
CA THR A 194 4.71 -5.31 -14.38
C THR A 194 5.88 -4.58 -13.69
N PRO A 195 6.30 -3.41 -14.19
CA PRO A 195 7.42 -2.68 -13.63
C PRO A 195 7.10 -2.14 -12.24
N LYS A 196 7.98 -2.42 -11.29
CA LYS A 196 7.85 -1.95 -9.90
C LYS A 196 8.49 -0.57 -9.75
N TRP A 197 7.65 0.45 -9.70
CA TRP A 197 8.02 1.84 -9.39
C TRP A 197 8.20 2.02 -7.87
N LYS A 198 9.38 2.49 -7.43
CA LYS A 198 9.75 2.78 -6.02
C LYS A 198 10.06 4.25 -5.81
#